data_AF-A0A3D1HTW0-F1
#
_entry.id   AF-A0A3D1HTW0-F1
#
_cell.length_a   1.000
_cell.length_b   1.000
_cell.length_c   1.000
_cell.angle_alpha   90.00
_cell.angle_beta   90.00
_cell.angle_gamma   90.00
#
_symmetry.space_group_name_H-M   'P 1'
#
loop_
_entity.id
_entity.type
_entity.pdbx_description
1 polymer ?
#
loop_
_entity_poly.entity_id
_entity_poly.type
_entity_poly.pdbx_seq_one_letter_code
_entity_poly.pdbx_strand_id
1 'polypeptide(L)' 'VGAGSAEGSTDAANILKPSLARGEFQLIGATTISEYRKNIEKDPALERRFQAVNVSEPTEEDTVLILKGLK' A
#
# COMPACT_ATOMS: atom_id res chain seq x y z
N VAL A 1 1.23 -9.21 -5.41
CA VAL A 1 1.81 -9.98 -6.55
C VAL A 1 1.83 -8.98 -7.70
N GLY A 2 3.00 -8.68 -8.26
CA GLY A 2 3.23 -7.54 -9.18
C GLY A 2 3.72 -6.30 -8.43
N ALA A 3 4.83 -5.64 -8.75
CA ALA A 3 5.77 -5.73 -9.88
C ALA A 3 7.07 -6.48 -9.49
N GLY A 4 7.59 -7.32 -10.38
CA GLY A 4 8.89 -7.98 -10.18
C GLY A 4 8.82 -9.50 -10.04
N SER A 5 8.21 -10.18 -11.02
CA SER A 5 8.55 -11.58 -11.30
C SER A 5 9.83 -11.65 -12.15
N ALA A 6 10.90 -11.00 -11.68
CA ALA A 6 12.22 -11.11 -12.30
C ALA A 6 13.07 -11.98 -11.37
N GLU A 7 13.51 -13.14 -11.87
CA GLU A 7 14.30 -14.19 -11.20
C GLU A 7 15.69 -13.76 -10.70
N GLY A 8 15.87 -12.49 -10.32
CA GLY A 8 17.12 -11.93 -9.83
C GLY A 8 17.00 -10.66 -9.01
N SER A 9 15.78 -10.14 -8.76
CA SER A 9 15.65 -9.10 -7.73
C SER A 9 15.78 -9.79 -6.38
N THR A 10 16.87 -9.55 -5.67
CA THR A 10 16.88 -9.69 -4.22
C THR A 10 15.55 -9.15 -3.71
N ASP A 11 14.79 -9.97 -2.98
CA ASP A 11 13.46 -9.63 -2.49
C ASP A 11 13.51 -8.27 -1.80
N ALA A 12 13.19 -7.20 -2.54
CA ALA A 12 13.44 -5.84 -2.12
C ALA A 12 12.65 -5.54 -0.84
N ALA A 13 11.54 -6.25 -0.65
CA ALA A 13 10.79 -6.25 0.59
C ALA A 13 11.64 -6.72 1.78
N ASN A 14 12.42 -7.79 1.66
CA ASN A 14 13.29 -8.27 2.75
C ASN A 14 14.45 -7.32 3.04
N ILE A 15 14.96 -6.62 2.02
CA ILE A 15 15.98 -5.57 2.21
C ILE A 15 15.39 -4.36 2.95
N LEU A 16 14.15 -3.97 2.63
CA LEU A 16 13.52 -2.77 3.17
C LEU A 16 12.86 -2.98 4.54
N LYS A 17 12.41 -4.20 4.87
CA LYS A 17 11.76 -4.56 6.14
C LYS A 17 12.50 -4.04 7.38
N PRO A 18 13.83 -4.19 7.55
CA PRO A 18 14.54 -3.68 8.70
C PRO A 18 14.46 -2.16 8.84
N SER A 19 14.64 -1.42 7.73
CA SER A 19 14.58 0.05 7.72
C SER A 19 13.17 0.58 7.95
N LEU A 20 12.15 -0.11 7.43
CA LEU A 20 10.74 0.17 7.71
C LEU A 20 10.40 -0.07 9.19
N ALA A 21 10.89 -1.17 9.77
CA ALA A 21 10.71 -1.49 11.18
C ALA A 21 11.40 -0.48 12.10
N ARG A 22 12.52 0.13 11.67
CA ARG A 22 13.22 1.20 12.39
C ARG A 22 12.64 2.60 12.14
N GLY A 23 11.78 2.77 11.13
CA GLY A 23 11.18 4.07 10.80
C GLY A 23 12.17 5.07 10.18
N GLU A 24 13.17 4.58 9.46
CA GLU A 24 14.25 5.41 8.88
C GLU A 24 13.78 6.34 7.75
N PHE A 25 12.61 6.07 7.16
CA PHE A 25 12.00 6.91 6.14
C PHE A 25 10.47 6.77 6.16
N GLN A 26 9.79 7.79 5.65
CA GLN A 26 8.33 7.80 5.48
C GLN A 26 7.98 7.31 4.08
N LEU A 27 6.89 6.55 3.96
CA LEU A 27 6.35 6.14 2.68
C LEU A 27 4.84 6.02 2.74
N ILE A 28 4.21 6.05 1.57
CA ILE A 28 2.78 5.76 1.38
C ILE A 28 2.67 4.54 0.49
N GLY A 29 1.96 3.52 0.97
CA GLY A 29 1.63 2.31 0.21
C GLY A 29 0.21 2.40 -0.35
N ALA A 30 -0.01 1.86 -1.55
CA ALA A 30 -1.33 1.70 -2.14
C ALA A 30 -1.54 0.22 -2.45
N THR A 31 -2.64 -0.36 -1.96
CA THR A 31 -2.97 -1.77 -2.15
C THR A 31 -4.47 -1.98 -2.11
N THR A 32 -4.91 -3.14 -2.60
CA THR A 32 -6.30 -3.57 -2.45
C THR A 32 -6.54 -4.16 -1.07
N ILE A 33 -7.80 -4.21 -0.64
CA ILE A 33 -8.19 -4.80 0.66
C ILE A 33 -7.73 -6.26 0.76
N SER A 34 -7.81 -7.03 -0.33
CA SER A 34 -7.43 -8.44 -0.36
C SER A 34 -5.92 -8.64 -0.22
N GLU A 35 -5.11 -7.79 -0.86
CA GLU A 35 -3.65 -7.85 -0.76
C GLU A 35 -3.13 -7.36 0.59
N TYR A 36 -3.74 -6.31 1.16
CA TYR A 36 -3.45 -5.85 2.52
C TYR A 36 -3.62 -7.00 3.53
N ARG A 37 -4.79 -7.66 3.50
CA ARG A 37 -5.10 -8.81 4.36
C ARG A 37 -4.15 -9.98 4.18
N LYS A 38 -3.69 -10.22 2.95
CA LYS A 38 -2.82 -11.36 2.65
C LYS A 38 -1.37 -11.11 3.06
N ASN A 39 -0.85 -9.90 2.86
CA ASN A 39 0.59 -9.65 2.90
C ASN A 39 1.04 -8.66 3.98
N ILE A 40 0.19 -7.72 4.41
CA ILE A 40 0.56 -6.69 5.40
C ILE A 40 0.02 -7.05 6.77
N GLU A 41 -1.29 -7.33 6.85
CA GLU A 41 -1.96 -7.66 8.12
C GLU A 41 -1.42 -8.94 8.78
N LYS A 42 -0.90 -9.87 7.98
CA LYS A 42 -0.29 -11.11 8.49
C LYS A 42 1.15 -10.94 8.98
N ASP A 43 1.80 -9.81 8.69
CA ASP A 43 3.18 -9.52 9.12
C ASP A 43 3.14 -8.54 10.31
N PRO A 44 3.37 -9.02 11.56
CA PRO A 44 3.25 -8.18 12.76
C PRO A 44 4.20 -6.97 12.77
N ALA A 45 5.30 -7.01 12.03
CA ALA A 45 6.24 -5.88 11.97
C ALA A 45 5.69 -4.77 11.06
N LEU A 46 5.03 -5.14 9.97
CA LEU A 46 4.44 -4.19 9.02
C LEU A 46 3.12 -3.65 9.54
N GLU A 47 2.24 -4.50 10.08
CA GLU A 47 0.94 -4.12 10.64
C GLU A 47 1.06 -2.99 11.68
N ARG A 48 2.11 -3.03 12.53
CA ARG A 48 2.35 -2.02 13.56
C ARG A 48 2.96 -0.71 13.05
N ARG A 49 3.49 -0.71 11.82
CA ARG A 49 4.18 0.45 11.23
C ARG A 49 3.33 1.16 10.20
N PHE A 50 2.42 0.44 9.54
CA PHE A 50 1.47 1.03 8.62
C PHE A 50 0.18 1.43 9.33
N GLN A 51 -0.28 2.64 9.05
CA GLN A 51 -1.63 3.05 9.37
C GLN A 51 -2.51 2.83 8.14
N ALA A 52 -3.46 1.90 8.22
CA ALA A 52 -4.39 1.66 7.13
C ALA A 52 -5.39 2.82 7.01
N VAL A 53 -5.45 3.42 5.82
CA VAL A 53 -6.46 4.41 5.44
C VAL A 53 -7.32 3.76 4.36
N ASN A 54 -8.57 3.44 4.70
CA ASN A 54 -9.51 2.88 3.75
C ASN A 54 -10.02 3.98 2.81
N VAL A 55 -9.80 3.79 1.52
CA VAL A 55 -10.32 4.66 0.47
C VAL A 55 -11.54 3.95 -0.13
N SER A 56 -12.73 4.46 0.19
CA SER A 56 -13.97 3.99 -0.41
C SER A 56 -14.12 4.53 -1.83
N GLU A 57 -14.89 3.81 -2.63
CA GLU A 57 -15.32 4.31 -3.93
C GLU A 57 -16.13 5.61 -3.76
N PRO A 58 -15.92 6.63 -4.62
CA PRO A 58 -16.71 7.85 -4.58
C PRO A 58 -18.18 7.55 -4.86
N THR A 59 -19.08 8.34 -4.28
CA THR A 59 -20.50 8.28 -4.62
C THR A 59 -20.72 8.78 -6.07
N GLU A 60 -21.89 8.51 -6.66
CA GLU A 60 -22.22 9.05 -7.98
C GLU A 60 -22.17 10.59 -7.98
N GLU A 61 -22.67 11.22 -6.92
CA GLU A 61 -22.65 12.68 -6.75
C GLU A 61 -21.21 13.21 -6.67
N ASP A 62 -20.35 12.59 -5.84
CA ASP A 62 -18.94 12.94 -5.73
C ASP A 62 -18.21 12.73 -7.06
N THR A 63 -18.51 11.65 -7.77
CA THR A 63 -17.92 11.35 -9.08
C THR A 63 -18.24 12.44 -10.09
N VAL A 64 -19.50 12.91 -10.15
CA VAL A 64 -19.89 14.02 -11.01
C VAL A 64 -19.14 15.31 -10.64
N LEU A 65 -18.93 15.59 -9.36
CA LEU A 65 -18.15 16.75 -8.90
C LEU A 65 -16.67 16.65 -9.28
N ILE A 66 -16.05 15.48 -9.07
CA ILE A 66 -14.67 15.20 -9.46
C ILE A 66 -14.49 15.45 -10.95
N LEU A 67 -15.38 14.90 -11.79
CA LEU A 67 -15.33 15.07 -13.25
C LEU A 67 -15.47 16.53 -13.67
N LYS A 68 -16.29 17.33 -12.98
CA LYS A 68 -16.40 18.78 -13.24
C LYS A 68 -15.12 19.55 -12.91
N GLY A 69 -14.35 19.08 -11.92
CA GLY A 69 -13.07 19.68 -11.50
C GLY A 69 -11.86 19.31 -12.38
N LEU A 70 -12.01 18.38 -13.32
CA LEU A 70 -10.96 17.94 -14.25
C LEU A 70 -10.90 18.77 -15.56
N LYS A 71 -11.64 19.89 -15.63
CA LYS A 71 -11.62 20.82 -16.76
C LYS A 71 -10.49 21.83 -16.70
#